data_AF-A0A7S8WVA4-F1
#
_entry.id   AF-A0A7S8WVA4-F1
#
_cell.length_a   1.000
_cell.length_b   1.000
_cell.length_c   1.000
_cell.angle_alpha   90.00
_cell.angle_beta   90.00
_cell.angle_gamma   90.00
#
_symmetry.space_group_name_H-M   'P 1'
#
loop_
_entity.id
_entity.type
_entity.pdbx_description
1 polymer ?
#
loop_
_entity_poly.entity_id
_entity_poly.type
_entity_poly.pdbx_seq_one_letter_code
_entity_poly.pdbx_strand_id
1 'polypeptide(L)'
;MVANGFFQAEGHISCRIRSKYFSPVFVVNQNLNQKSLEFFLTLWHVLGRTGSLTLIKNKYGKIVIRLSSENWDTILNYYAEYFKFIYGEKYIAFQKLFTIRHLTSNQLRLDPSSLALATTLVYSISAHGTERNLSLSDQLSLFCISSTNIDIPNYTDNYNKVSILFIIGMILGDGTLYLRLRKSDKGSIWVIPTLFLPKLKNKYNVHFFNILEKFFKSFDIKVYIINKAKDSETIEILSSSANVDKYYIKEMTILTVENIHSMFEKLIPMMKPYSHYFYWKYDQFELMSRVALLVKNKAHLTLYGFKTILEIIYSYPNNRSQSKEIWIDFIDDWFKSQAAVIKSGENNIQAVYGRGKFKGKIIAWKCVFHSNSNLKSRQFGFSNDTDSILAIEQAIKYRDSTIKSWVDSLK
;
A
#
# COMPACT_ATOMS: atom_id res chain seq x y z
N MET A 1 -9.86 -14.60 2.88
CA MET A 1 -8.56 -14.10 2.36
C MET A 1 -8.27 -12.64 2.71
N VAL A 2 -9.14 -11.65 2.44
CA VAL A 2 -8.87 -10.23 2.80
C VAL A 2 -8.56 -10.07 4.29
N ALA A 3 -9.36 -10.71 5.16
CA ALA A 3 -9.10 -10.70 6.60
C ALA A 3 -7.75 -11.30 6.99
N ASN A 4 -7.20 -12.27 6.24
CA ASN A 4 -5.86 -12.82 6.52
C ASN A 4 -4.78 -11.77 6.23
N GLY A 5 -4.87 -11.05 5.10
CA GLY A 5 -3.93 -9.96 4.81
C GLY A 5 -4.03 -8.82 5.82
N PHE A 6 -5.26 -8.48 6.21
CA PHE A 6 -5.49 -7.46 7.23
C PHE A 6 -4.95 -7.89 8.60
N PHE A 7 -5.15 -9.14 9.00
CA PHE A 7 -4.57 -9.68 10.23
C PHE A 7 -3.05 -9.80 10.14
N GLN A 8 -2.48 -10.11 8.98
CA GLN A 8 -1.03 -10.03 8.74
C GLN A 8 -0.51 -8.61 8.99
N ALA A 9 -1.29 -7.58 8.65
CA ALA A 9 -0.99 -6.19 8.99
C ALA A 9 -1.18 -5.90 10.49
N GLU A 10 -2.44 -5.81 10.93
CA GLU A 10 -2.87 -5.22 12.21
C GLU A 10 -3.10 -6.22 13.34
N GLY A 11 -3.04 -7.52 13.04
CA GLY A 11 -3.30 -8.57 14.02
C GLY A 11 -2.24 -8.63 15.12
N HIS A 12 -2.63 -9.15 16.27
CA HIS A 12 -1.75 -9.41 17.39
C HIS A 12 -2.09 -10.77 18.02
N ILE A 13 -1.05 -11.58 18.24
CA ILE A 13 -1.11 -12.86 18.93
C ILE A 13 -0.09 -12.82 20.06
N SER A 14 -0.52 -13.19 21.26
CA SER A 14 0.35 -13.27 22.44
C SER A 14 -0.22 -14.28 23.43
N CYS A 15 0.46 -14.42 24.56
CA CYS A 15 0.01 -15.15 25.73
C CYS A 15 0.42 -14.38 26.98
N ARG A 16 -0.48 -14.32 27.96
CA ARG A 16 -0.26 -13.72 29.27
C ARG A 16 -0.03 -14.81 30.30
N ILE A 17 0.78 -14.49 31.29
CA ILE A 17 1.00 -15.32 32.47
C ILE A 17 0.37 -14.57 33.64
N ARG A 18 -0.55 -15.22 34.36
CA ARG A 18 -1.18 -14.73 35.59
C ARG A 18 -0.98 -15.77 36.67
N SER A 19 -0.01 -15.56 37.57
CA SER A 19 0.47 -16.63 38.45
C SER A 19 0.81 -17.87 37.61
N LYS A 20 0.30 -19.06 37.91
CA LYS A 20 0.50 -20.29 37.12
C LYS A 20 -0.48 -20.47 35.94
N TYR A 21 -1.23 -19.44 35.55
CA TYR A 21 -2.23 -19.53 34.48
C TYR A 21 -1.73 -18.86 33.20
N PHE A 22 -1.88 -19.56 32.08
CA PHE A 22 -1.53 -19.09 30.75
C PHE A 22 -2.81 -18.75 29.98
N SER A 23 -2.93 -17.50 29.55
CA SER A 23 -4.09 -17.00 28.79
C SER A 23 -3.65 -16.55 27.40
N PRO A 24 -4.14 -17.16 26.32
CA PRO A 24 -3.83 -16.74 24.97
C PRO A 24 -4.47 -15.38 24.72
N VAL A 25 -3.92 -14.63 23.77
CA VAL A 25 -4.45 -13.32 23.41
C VAL A 25 -4.48 -13.23 21.89
N PHE A 26 -5.66 -13.04 21.34
CA PHE A 26 -5.89 -12.67 19.96
C PHE A 26 -6.53 -11.28 19.94
N VAL A 27 -5.97 -10.36 19.16
CA VAL A 27 -6.52 -9.01 19.00
C VAL A 27 -6.34 -8.56 17.55
N VAL A 28 -7.36 -7.90 17.02
CA VAL A 28 -7.24 -7.08 15.82
C VAL A 28 -8.03 -5.80 16.03
N ASN A 29 -7.47 -4.67 15.61
CA ASN A 29 -8.01 -3.34 15.88
C ASN A 29 -8.05 -2.51 14.61
N GLN A 30 -9.01 -1.58 14.53
CA GLN A 30 -8.98 -0.53 13.52
C GLN A 30 -9.71 0.73 14.00
N ASN A 31 -9.26 1.91 13.57
CA ASN A 31 -9.96 3.16 13.83
C ASN A 31 -11.43 3.08 13.37
N LEU A 32 -12.34 3.57 14.21
CA LEU A 32 -13.77 3.54 13.91
C LEU A 32 -14.09 4.45 12.72
N ASN A 33 -14.68 3.86 11.69
CA ASN A 33 -15.47 4.52 10.65
C ASN A 33 -16.52 3.51 10.16
N GLN A 34 -17.47 3.96 9.33
CA GLN A 34 -18.56 3.11 8.86
C GLN A 34 -18.06 1.84 8.13
N LYS A 35 -17.05 1.99 7.27
CA LYS A 35 -16.51 0.89 6.46
C LYS A 35 -15.65 -0.08 7.26
N SER A 36 -14.92 0.40 8.27
CA SER A 36 -14.21 -0.48 9.20
C SER A 36 -15.18 -1.24 10.09
N LEU A 37 -16.28 -0.62 10.54
CA LEU A 37 -17.31 -1.31 11.30
C LEU A 37 -17.97 -2.42 10.48
N GLU A 38 -18.32 -2.16 9.22
CA GLU A 38 -18.86 -3.14 8.28
C GLU A 38 -17.93 -4.37 8.14
N PHE A 39 -16.63 -4.14 7.94
CA PHE A 39 -15.63 -5.20 7.86
C PHE A 39 -15.56 -6.01 9.15
N PHE A 40 -15.50 -5.36 10.32
CA PHE A 40 -15.36 -6.04 11.61
C PHE A 40 -16.62 -6.83 12.01
N LEU A 41 -17.82 -6.31 11.74
CA LEU A 41 -19.08 -7.02 11.98
C LEU A 41 -19.17 -8.27 11.09
N THR A 42 -18.78 -8.15 9.82
CA THR A 42 -18.73 -9.27 8.88
C THR A 42 -17.71 -10.31 9.34
N LEU A 43 -16.51 -9.88 9.73
CA LEU A 43 -15.47 -10.77 10.25
C LEU A 43 -15.95 -11.51 11.50
N TRP A 44 -16.56 -10.80 12.45
CA TRP A 44 -17.09 -11.39 13.67
C TRP A 44 -18.18 -12.42 13.38
N HIS A 45 -19.07 -12.16 12.41
CA HIS A 45 -20.06 -13.14 11.95
C HIS A 45 -19.41 -14.39 11.33
N VAL A 46 -18.43 -14.21 10.46
CA VAL A 46 -17.70 -15.32 9.82
C VAL A 46 -16.94 -16.16 10.84
N LEU A 47 -16.47 -15.53 11.92
CA LEU A 47 -15.84 -16.20 13.06
C LEU A 47 -16.86 -16.79 14.07
N GLY A 48 -18.10 -17.02 13.64
CA GLY A 48 -19.14 -17.65 14.45
C GLY A 48 -19.65 -16.80 15.62
N ARG A 49 -19.48 -15.47 15.54
CA ARG A 49 -19.81 -14.51 16.62
C ARG A 49 -19.08 -14.81 17.94
N THR A 50 -17.92 -15.46 17.85
CA THR A 50 -17.07 -15.76 19.01
C THR A 50 -16.13 -14.59 19.34
N GLY A 51 -15.61 -14.56 20.57
CA GLY A 51 -14.82 -13.44 21.07
C GLY A 51 -15.64 -12.18 21.35
N SER A 52 -14.93 -11.10 21.69
CA SER A 52 -15.50 -9.81 22.06
C SER A 52 -15.22 -8.77 20.96
N LEU A 53 -16.29 -8.23 20.39
CA LEU A 53 -16.26 -7.08 19.49
C LEU A 53 -16.71 -5.82 20.25
N THR A 54 -15.79 -4.89 20.48
CA THR A 54 -16.02 -3.70 21.33
C THR A 54 -15.49 -2.44 20.69
N LEU A 55 -15.99 -1.29 21.17
CA LEU A 55 -15.43 0.03 20.89
C LEU A 55 -14.62 0.48 22.10
N ILE A 56 -13.34 0.79 21.89
CA ILE A 56 -12.44 1.27 22.94
C ILE A 56 -11.83 2.61 22.54
N LYS A 57 -11.45 3.44 23.52
CA LYS A 57 -10.60 4.61 23.26
C LYS A 57 -9.13 4.18 23.30
N ASN A 58 -8.36 4.56 22.28
CA ASN A 58 -6.92 4.37 22.29
C ASN A 58 -6.23 5.45 23.14
N LYS A 59 -4.90 5.32 23.32
CA LYS A 59 -4.07 6.27 24.08
C LYS A 59 -4.10 7.72 23.55
N TYR A 60 -4.56 7.93 22.31
CA TYR A 60 -4.72 9.22 21.66
C TYR A 60 -6.17 9.73 21.68
N GLY A 61 -7.05 9.10 22.45
CA GLY A 61 -8.47 9.47 22.58
C GLY A 61 -9.35 9.07 21.39
N LYS A 62 -8.81 8.43 20.34
CA LYS A 62 -9.60 8.00 19.17
C LYS A 62 -10.37 6.72 19.49
N ILE A 63 -11.59 6.63 18.97
CA ILE A 63 -12.41 5.43 19.08
C ILE A 63 -11.91 4.38 18.08
N VAL A 64 -11.69 3.17 18.57
CA VAL A 64 -11.13 2.03 17.84
C VAL A 64 -12.07 0.84 18.02
N ILE A 65 -12.37 0.15 16.92
CA ILE A 65 -13.04 -1.14 16.93
C ILE A 65 -12.01 -2.19 17.31
N ARG A 66 -12.33 -3.03 18.29
CA ARG A 66 -11.48 -4.11 18.77
C ARG A 66 -12.24 -5.43 18.70
N LEU A 67 -11.71 -6.37 17.93
CA LEU A 67 -12.10 -7.78 18.00
C LEU A 67 -11.02 -8.54 18.76
N SER A 68 -11.40 -9.22 19.84
CA SER A 68 -10.44 -9.94 20.66
C SER A 68 -10.98 -11.23 21.28
N SER A 69 -10.09 -12.15 21.62
CA SER A 69 -10.41 -13.35 22.38
C SER A 69 -9.25 -13.69 23.32
N GLU A 70 -9.59 -14.32 24.44
CA GLU A 70 -8.64 -14.94 25.37
C GLU A 70 -8.98 -16.42 25.62
N ASN A 71 -9.90 -16.99 24.83
CA ASN A 71 -10.33 -18.38 24.97
C ASN A 71 -9.45 -19.30 24.10
N TRP A 72 -8.84 -20.32 24.72
CA TRP A 72 -7.98 -21.29 24.04
C TRP A 72 -8.68 -21.99 22.88
N ASP A 73 -9.88 -22.51 23.08
CA ASP A 73 -10.60 -23.30 22.07
C ASP A 73 -11.04 -22.42 20.89
N THR A 74 -11.51 -21.20 21.15
CA THR A 74 -11.83 -20.22 20.11
C THR A 74 -10.60 -19.91 19.25
N ILE A 75 -9.47 -19.59 19.90
CA ILE A 75 -8.27 -19.14 19.19
C ILE A 75 -7.62 -20.29 18.42
N LEU A 76 -7.44 -21.44 19.05
CA LEU A 76 -6.71 -22.55 18.46
C LEU A 76 -7.56 -23.36 17.47
N ASN A 77 -8.84 -23.59 17.76
CA ASN A 77 -9.66 -24.48 16.92
C ASN A 77 -10.38 -23.73 15.79
N TYR A 78 -10.66 -22.44 15.96
CA TYR A 78 -11.39 -21.66 14.95
C TYR A 78 -10.53 -20.57 14.31
N TYR A 79 -9.87 -19.73 15.11
CA TYR A 79 -9.17 -18.57 14.55
C TYR A 79 -7.88 -18.96 13.84
N ALA A 80 -7.10 -19.90 14.39
CA ALA A 80 -5.88 -20.38 13.75
C ALA A 80 -6.17 -20.96 12.35
N GLU A 81 -7.26 -21.72 12.21
CA GLU A 81 -7.69 -22.28 10.92
C GLU A 81 -8.18 -21.19 9.96
N TYR A 82 -8.99 -20.24 10.41
CA TYR A 82 -9.45 -19.13 9.57
C TYR A 82 -8.30 -18.23 9.10
N PHE A 83 -7.30 -18.02 9.96
CA PHE A 83 -6.11 -17.21 9.70
C PHE A 83 -4.90 -18.04 9.21
N LYS A 84 -5.12 -19.22 8.63
CA LYS A 84 -4.02 -20.10 8.15
C LYS A 84 -3.22 -19.59 6.96
N PHE A 85 -3.60 -18.47 6.34
CA PHE A 85 -2.88 -17.86 5.22
C PHE A 85 -2.04 -16.66 5.64
N ILE A 86 -1.75 -16.52 6.93
CA ILE A 86 -0.78 -15.54 7.45
C ILE A 86 0.63 -16.13 7.45
N TYR A 87 1.63 -15.28 7.64
CA TYR A 87 3.04 -15.64 7.51
C TYR A 87 3.86 -15.04 8.66
N GLY A 88 5.07 -15.55 8.79
CA GLY A 88 6.08 -15.11 9.72
C GLY A 88 5.68 -15.29 11.17
N GLU A 89 6.03 -14.30 11.98
CA GLU A 89 5.83 -14.35 13.44
C GLU A 89 4.41 -14.67 13.84
N LYS A 90 3.40 -14.15 13.12
CA LYS A 90 1.99 -14.39 13.45
C LYS A 90 1.59 -15.84 13.21
N TYR A 91 2.08 -16.45 12.13
CA TYR A 91 1.83 -17.86 11.86
C TYR A 91 2.51 -18.76 12.90
N ILE A 92 3.78 -18.46 13.20
CA ILE A 92 4.56 -19.17 14.22
C ILE A 92 3.98 -18.98 15.63
N ALA A 93 3.40 -17.81 15.92
CA ALA A 93 2.76 -17.54 17.19
C ALA A 93 1.60 -18.51 17.47
N PHE A 94 0.79 -18.86 16.46
CA PHE A 94 -0.23 -19.90 16.63
C PHE A 94 0.38 -21.25 16.98
N GLN A 95 1.45 -21.67 16.32
CA GLN A 95 2.14 -22.93 16.65
C GLN A 95 2.69 -22.92 18.08
N LYS A 96 3.29 -21.81 18.51
CA LYS A 96 3.76 -21.64 19.89
C LYS A 96 2.60 -21.71 20.89
N LEU A 97 1.45 -21.13 20.57
CA LEU A 97 0.25 -21.21 21.41
C LEU A 97 -0.25 -22.66 21.53
N PHE A 98 -0.23 -23.46 20.46
CA PHE A 98 -0.54 -24.89 20.54
C PHE A 98 0.39 -25.62 21.50
N THR A 99 1.71 -25.40 21.39
CA THR A 99 2.71 -26.00 22.29
C THR A 99 2.49 -25.55 23.74
N ILE A 100 2.29 -24.25 23.98
CA ILE A 100 2.00 -23.72 25.32
C ILE A 100 0.75 -24.38 25.89
N ARG A 101 -0.34 -24.49 25.11
CA ARG A 101 -1.58 -25.13 25.57
C ARG A 101 -1.36 -26.59 25.96
N HIS A 102 -0.57 -27.33 25.18
CA HIS A 102 -0.23 -28.71 25.50
C HIS A 102 0.55 -28.82 26.82
N LEU A 103 1.62 -28.03 26.96
CA LEU A 103 2.50 -28.00 28.16
C LEU A 103 1.78 -27.49 29.42
N THR A 104 0.72 -26.70 29.26
CA THR A 104 -0.04 -26.11 30.37
C THR A 104 -1.40 -26.78 30.61
N SER A 105 -1.62 -27.92 29.95
CA SER A 105 -2.77 -28.78 30.22
C SER A 105 -2.71 -29.34 31.66
N ASN A 106 -3.87 -29.72 32.20
CA ASN A 106 -4.01 -30.09 33.62
C ASN A 106 -3.04 -31.19 34.10
N GLN A 107 -2.53 -32.03 33.20
CA GLN A 107 -1.59 -33.10 33.52
C GLN A 107 -0.13 -32.62 33.66
N LEU A 108 0.27 -31.55 32.95
CA LEU A 108 1.66 -31.06 32.87
C LEU A 108 1.89 -29.72 33.57
N ARG A 109 0.82 -29.08 34.03
CA ARG A 109 0.85 -27.73 34.62
C ARG A 109 1.66 -27.60 35.92
N LEU A 110 1.99 -28.71 36.57
CA LEU A 110 2.81 -28.74 37.79
C LEU A 110 4.26 -29.19 37.51
N ASP A 111 4.56 -29.67 36.30
CA ASP A 111 5.90 -30.09 35.94
C ASP A 111 6.81 -28.86 35.73
N PRO A 112 7.91 -28.71 36.48
CA PRO A 112 8.81 -27.57 36.37
C PRO A 112 9.37 -27.38 34.96
N SER A 113 9.70 -28.47 34.25
CA SER A 113 10.25 -28.40 32.89
C SER A 113 9.24 -27.87 31.89
N SER A 114 8.00 -28.35 31.96
CA SER A 114 6.87 -27.90 31.14
C SER A 114 6.53 -26.44 31.39
N LEU A 115 6.51 -26.01 32.66
CA LEU A 115 6.32 -24.60 33.03
C LEU A 115 7.46 -23.71 32.54
N ALA A 116 8.70 -24.19 32.64
CA ALA A 116 9.88 -23.48 32.16
C ALA A 116 9.78 -23.25 30.64
N LEU A 117 9.54 -24.31 29.87
CA LEU A 117 9.41 -24.23 28.41
C LEU A 117 8.20 -23.40 27.98
N ALA A 118 7.03 -23.57 28.61
CA ALA A 118 5.86 -22.75 28.32
C ALA A 118 6.15 -21.26 28.56
N THR A 119 6.81 -20.91 29.67
CA THR A 119 7.19 -19.53 30.00
C THR A 119 8.17 -18.98 28.96
N THR A 120 9.23 -19.72 28.61
CA THR A 120 10.19 -19.32 27.57
C THR A 120 9.51 -19.15 26.20
N LEU A 121 8.54 -20.00 25.87
CA LEU A 121 7.74 -19.86 24.65
C LEU A 121 6.92 -18.57 24.67
N VAL A 122 6.26 -18.23 25.79
CA VAL A 122 5.50 -16.98 25.94
C VAL A 122 6.37 -15.75 25.68
N TYR A 123 7.60 -15.74 26.21
CA TYR A 123 8.56 -14.64 26.03
C TYR A 123 9.10 -14.57 24.59
N SER A 124 9.09 -15.67 23.85
CA SER A 124 9.54 -15.72 22.47
C SER A 124 8.43 -15.60 21.42
N ILE A 125 7.16 -15.41 21.79
CA ILE A 125 6.03 -15.32 20.82
C ILE A 125 6.27 -14.24 19.75
N SER A 126 6.84 -13.10 20.12
CA SER A 126 7.26 -12.04 19.21
C SER A 126 8.78 -11.87 19.28
N ALA A 127 9.47 -11.70 18.15
CA ALA A 127 10.94 -11.57 18.12
C ALA A 127 11.45 -10.28 18.77
N HIS A 128 10.62 -9.24 18.86
CA HIS A 128 10.97 -7.99 19.54
C HIS A 128 10.57 -7.99 21.02
N GLY A 129 9.95 -9.08 21.50
CA GLY A 129 9.29 -9.10 22.80
C GLY A 129 8.06 -8.19 22.83
N THR A 130 7.05 -8.55 23.61
CA THR A 130 6.13 -7.54 24.16
C THR A 130 6.84 -6.89 25.34
N GLU A 131 6.69 -5.59 25.58
CA GLU A 131 7.08 -5.02 26.87
C GLU A 131 6.37 -5.80 27.98
N ARG A 132 7.16 -6.52 28.80
CA ARG A 132 6.68 -7.32 29.93
C ARG A 132 7.08 -6.57 31.19
N ASN A 133 6.22 -6.60 32.20
CA ASN A 133 6.53 -6.02 33.51
C ASN A 133 7.65 -6.79 34.23
N LEU A 134 7.85 -8.06 33.90
CA LEU A 134 8.86 -8.94 34.50
C LEU A 134 9.78 -9.50 33.42
N SER A 135 11.07 -9.62 33.72
CA SER A 135 12.01 -10.35 32.88
C SER A 135 11.68 -11.86 32.85
N LEU A 136 12.25 -12.61 31.91
CA LEU A 136 12.07 -14.07 31.86
C LEU A 136 12.58 -14.74 33.15
N SER A 137 13.74 -14.32 33.64
CA SER A 137 14.34 -14.86 34.88
C SER A 137 13.47 -14.59 36.09
N ASP A 138 12.89 -13.40 36.21
CA ASP A 138 11.99 -13.07 37.32
C ASP A 138 10.69 -13.86 37.24
N GLN A 139 10.17 -14.09 36.03
CA GLN A 139 8.97 -14.90 35.86
C GLN A 139 9.20 -16.37 36.19
N LEU A 140 10.38 -16.92 35.88
CA LEU A 140 10.78 -18.29 36.22
C LEU A 140 11.05 -18.45 37.72
N SER A 141 11.66 -17.45 38.37
CA SER A 141 11.93 -17.48 39.82
C SER A 141 10.64 -17.49 40.64
N LEU A 142 9.58 -16.82 40.18
CA LEU A 142 8.23 -16.92 40.76
C LEU A 142 7.64 -18.34 40.71
N PHE A 143 8.16 -19.22 39.84
CA PHE A 143 7.80 -20.63 39.78
C PHE A 143 8.82 -21.55 40.49
N CYS A 144 9.80 -20.98 41.18
CA CYS A 144 10.92 -21.69 41.80
C CYS A 144 11.76 -22.48 40.78
N ILE A 145 11.89 -21.98 39.55
CA ILE A 145 12.68 -22.60 38.47
C ILE A 145 14.00 -21.82 38.32
N SER A 146 15.13 -22.50 38.52
CA SER A 146 16.47 -21.91 38.49
C SER A 146 17.17 -22.00 37.13
N SER A 147 16.68 -22.85 36.21
CA SER A 147 17.30 -23.04 34.89
C SER A 147 16.83 -22.01 33.87
N THR A 148 17.77 -21.40 33.16
CA THR A 148 17.53 -20.41 32.10
C THR A 148 17.86 -20.93 30.70
N ASN A 149 18.59 -22.06 30.57
CA ASN A 149 18.93 -22.66 29.29
C ASN A 149 17.87 -23.67 28.88
N ILE A 150 16.80 -23.16 28.27
CA ILE A 150 15.67 -23.95 27.80
C ILE A 150 15.64 -23.89 26.28
N ASP A 151 15.86 -25.04 25.64
CA ASP A 151 15.83 -25.15 24.19
C ASP A 151 14.41 -24.97 23.65
N ILE A 152 14.25 -24.00 22.74
CA ILE A 152 12.98 -23.72 22.10
C ILE A 152 12.87 -24.59 20.83
N PRO A 153 11.74 -25.31 20.63
CA PRO A 153 11.50 -26.05 19.41
C PRO A 153 11.65 -25.18 18.14
N ASN A 154 12.10 -25.79 17.06
CA ASN A 154 12.12 -25.12 15.76
C ASN A 154 10.71 -25.06 15.17
N TYR A 155 10.27 -23.85 14.83
CA TYR A 155 8.98 -23.60 14.18
C TYR A 155 9.19 -23.23 12.71
N THR A 156 8.34 -23.76 11.84
CA THR A 156 8.39 -23.51 10.40
C THR A 156 7.39 -22.44 10.01
N ASP A 157 7.77 -21.59 9.07
CA ASP A 157 6.86 -20.59 8.54
C ASP A 157 5.89 -21.21 7.51
N ASN A 158 4.88 -20.44 7.12
CA ASN A 158 3.91 -20.80 6.12
C ASN A 158 4.51 -20.67 4.70
N TYR A 159 4.08 -21.58 3.82
CA TYR A 159 4.46 -21.63 2.40
C TYR A 159 3.25 -21.54 1.47
N ASN A 160 2.06 -21.28 2.01
CA ASN A 160 0.84 -21.12 1.21
C ASN A 160 1.00 -20.01 0.15
N LYS A 161 0.36 -20.18 -1.00
CA LYS A 161 0.37 -19.17 -2.06
C LYS A 161 -0.39 -17.92 -1.63
N VAL A 162 0.22 -16.75 -1.87
CA VAL A 162 -0.42 -15.44 -1.67
C VAL A 162 -1.46 -15.21 -2.76
N SER A 163 -2.53 -14.48 -2.42
CA SER A 163 -3.58 -14.06 -3.35
C SER A 163 -3.71 -12.54 -3.41
N ILE A 164 -4.33 -12.02 -4.46
CA ILE A 164 -4.60 -10.58 -4.57
C ILE A 164 -5.48 -10.07 -3.43
N LEU A 165 -6.45 -10.87 -2.96
CA LEU A 165 -7.28 -10.55 -1.80
C LEU A 165 -6.44 -10.39 -0.52
N PHE A 166 -5.39 -11.19 -0.36
CA PHE A 166 -4.45 -11.04 0.75
C PHE A 166 -3.66 -9.72 0.63
N ILE A 167 -3.21 -9.34 -0.57
CA ILE A 167 -2.55 -8.04 -0.80
C ILE A 167 -3.50 -6.87 -0.48
N ILE A 168 -4.78 -6.95 -0.87
CA ILE A 168 -5.78 -5.94 -0.50
C ILE A 168 -5.92 -5.85 1.03
N GLY A 169 -5.96 -6.99 1.73
CA GLY A 169 -5.95 -7.01 3.20
C GLY A 169 -4.72 -6.33 3.80
N MET A 170 -3.54 -6.56 3.23
CA MET A 170 -2.31 -5.87 3.64
C MET A 170 -2.39 -4.37 3.40
N ILE A 171 -3.01 -3.93 2.29
CA ILE A 171 -3.26 -2.52 2.01
C ILE A 171 -4.18 -1.92 3.07
N LEU A 172 -5.25 -2.60 3.48
CA LEU A 172 -6.18 -2.09 4.51
C LEU A 172 -5.50 -1.73 5.83
N GLY A 173 -4.48 -2.49 6.25
CA GLY A 173 -3.65 -2.19 7.42
C GLY A 173 -2.43 -1.32 7.07
N ASP A 174 -1.26 -1.93 6.95
CA ASP A 174 0.03 -1.25 6.82
C ASP A 174 0.31 -0.67 5.42
N GLY A 175 -0.30 -1.23 4.38
CA GLY A 175 0.01 -0.87 3.00
C GLY A 175 -0.59 0.47 2.57
N THR A 176 0.03 1.11 1.57
CA THR A 176 -0.49 2.37 1.01
C THR A 176 -0.39 2.34 -0.50
N LEU A 177 -1.47 2.78 -1.16
CA LEU A 177 -1.46 3.13 -2.58
C LEU A 177 -1.37 4.66 -2.70
N TYR A 178 -0.44 5.16 -3.49
CA TYR A 178 -0.32 6.60 -3.73
C TYR A 178 0.28 6.91 -5.09
N LEU A 179 0.14 8.17 -5.50
CA LEU A 179 0.81 8.76 -6.66
C LEU A 179 1.84 9.77 -6.19
N ARG A 180 3.07 9.64 -6.69
CA ARG A 180 4.13 10.63 -6.48
C ARG A 180 4.33 11.43 -7.77
N LEU A 181 4.33 12.75 -7.64
CA LEU A 181 4.75 13.66 -8.69
C LEU A 181 6.24 13.96 -8.51
N ARG A 182 7.00 13.91 -9.60
CA ARG A 182 8.43 14.28 -9.60
C ARG A 182 8.74 15.11 -10.83
N LYS A 183 9.37 16.26 -10.62
CA LYS A 183 10.03 17.04 -11.68
C LYS A 183 11.43 16.49 -11.88
N SER A 184 11.79 16.20 -13.13
CA SER A 184 13.15 15.82 -13.49
C SER A 184 14.03 17.05 -13.68
N ASP A 185 15.35 16.85 -13.70
CA ASP A 185 16.31 17.92 -13.94
C ASP A 185 16.15 18.54 -15.33
N LYS A 186 15.62 17.76 -16.28
CA LYS A 186 15.28 18.21 -17.65
C LYS A 186 13.91 18.91 -17.73
N GLY A 187 13.23 19.12 -16.61
CA GLY A 187 11.91 19.79 -16.55
C GLY A 187 10.71 18.87 -16.78
N SER A 188 10.88 17.62 -17.22
CA SER A 188 9.76 16.70 -17.42
C SER A 188 9.11 16.28 -16.10
N ILE A 189 7.80 16.04 -16.14
CA ILE A 189 7.00 15.70 -14.95
C ILE A 189 6.57 14.25 -15.01
N TRP A 190 6.83 13.53 -13.92
CA TRP A 190 6.61 12.11 -13.79
C TRP A 190 5.47 11.86 -12.82
N VAL A 191 4.49 11.09 -13.25
CA VAL A 191 3.44 10.52 -12.39
C VAL A 191 3.86 9.10 -12.05
N ILE A 192 4.22 8.86 -10.80
CA ILE A 192 4.77 7.59 -10.33
C ILE A 192 3.72 6.92 -9.43
N PRO A 193 2.93 5.97 -9.96
CA PRO A 193 2.08 5.13 -9.14
C PRO A 193 2.92 4.20 -8.26
N THR A 194 2.52 4.04 -7.00
CA THR A 194 3.24 3.21 -6.04
C THR A 194 2.29 2.43 -5.14
N LEU A 195 2.55 1.13 -4.98
CA LEU A 195 2.17 0.35 -3.80
C LEU A 195 3.38 0.30 -2.86
N PHE A 196 3.15 0.63 -1.59
CA PHE A 196 4.16 0.60 -0.55
C PHE A 196 3.69 -0.31 0.59
N LEU A 197 4.45 -1.36 0.89
CA LEU A 197 4.19 -2.32 1.96
C LEU A 197 5.37 -2.34 2.95
N PRO A 198 5.27 -1.64 4.09
CA PRO A 198 6.29 -1.63 5.12
C PRO A 198 6.05 -2.73 6.15
N LYS A 199 7.13 -3.35 6.64
CA LYS A 199 7.13 -4.23 7.83
C LYS A 199 8.40 -4.07 8.64
N LEU A 200 8.32 -4.35 9.94
CA LEU A 200 9.49 -4.44 10.80
C LEU A 200 10.46 -5.49 10.27
N LYS A 201 11.76 -5.20 10.26
CA LYS A 201 12.76 -6.14 9.80
C LYS A 201 12.97 -7.23 10.86
N ASN A 202 12.68 -8.47 10.48
CA ASN A 202 13.06 -9.67 11.23
C ASN A 202 13.20 -10.86 10.28
N LYS A 203 13.82 -11.96 10.74
CA LYS A 203 14.11 -13.13 9.91
C LYS A 203 12.87 -13.72 9.21
N TYR A 204 11.71 -13.64 9.86
CA TYR A 204 10.46 -14.17 9.34
C TYR A 204 9.84 -13.29 8.27
N ASN A 205 9.94 -11.97 8.42
CA ASN A 205 9.49 -11.02 7.41
C ASN A 205 10.36 -11.10 6.14
N VAL A 206 11.64 -11.46 6.22
CA VAL A 206 12.45 -11.71 5.00
C VAL A 206 11.85 -12.84 4.16
N HIS A 207 11.50 -13.98 4.78
CA HIS A 207 10.83 -15.08 4.07
C HIS A 207 9.48 -14.67 3.47
N PHE A 208 8.64 -14.00 4.27
CA PHE A 208 7.35 -13.48 3.79
C PHE A 208 7.50 -12.57 2.56
N PHE A 209 8.50 -11.67 2.55
CA PHE A 209 8.73 -10.77 1.42
C PHE A 209 9.24 -11.51 0.18
N ASN A 210 10.04 -12.57 0.34
CA ASN A 210 10.41 -13.44 -0.78
C ASN A 210 9.18 -14.15 -1.37
N ILE A 211 8.19 -14.54 -0.56
CA ILE A 211 6.92 -15.08 -1.06
C ILE A 211 6.15 -14.01 -1.84
N LEU A 212 6.06 -12.78 -1.32
CA LEU A 212 5.43 -11.66 -2.02
C LEU A 212 6.10 -11.36 -3.36
N GLU A 213 7.43 -11.33 -3.39
CA GLU A 213 8.20 -11.13 -4.63
C GLU A 213 7.88 -12.20 -5.67
N LYS A 214 7.86 -13.49 -5.28
CA LYS A 214 7.47 -14.59 -6.17
C LYS A 214 6.04 -14.42 -6.70
N PHE A 215 5.11 -14.02 -5.84
CA PHE A 215 3.73 -13.72 -6.23
C PHE A 215 3.70 -12.63 -7.30
N PHE A 216 4.31 -11.47 -7.08
CA PHE A 216 4.30 -10.38 -8.06
C PHE A 216 5.02 -10.74 -9.37
N LYS A 217 6.18 -11.41 -9.29
CA LYS A 217 6.91 -11.88 -10.48
C LYS A 217 6.09 -12.83 -11.34
N SER A 218 5.22 -13.66 -10.75
CA SER A 218 4.34 -14.55 -11.51
C SER A 218 3.32 -13.82 -12.40
N PHE A 219 3.09 -12.53 -12.17
CA PHE A 219 2.21 -11.66 -12.97
C PHE A 219 2.99 -10.62 -13.78
N ASP A 220 4.31 -10.78 -13.92
CA ASP A 220 5.17 -9.81 -14.62
C ASP A 220 5.12 -8.41 -13.96
N ILE A 221 5.02 -8.40 -12.63
CA ILE A 221 5.03 -7.19 -11.80
C ILE A 221 6.42 -7.04 -11.17
N LYS A 222 7.12 -5.96 -11.53
CA LYS A 222 8.43 -5.65 -10.95
C LYS A 222 8.26 -5.09 -9.55
N VAL A 223 9.01 -5.63 -8.61
CA VAL A 223 9.04 -5.19 -7.22
C VAL A 223 10.45 -4.81 -6.80
N TYR A 224 10.55 -3.90 -5.84
CA TYR A 224 11.80 -3.55 -5.18
C TYR A 224 11.65 -3.83 -3.70
N ILE A 225 12.54 -4.65 -3.15
CA ILE A 225 12.60 -4.90 -1.72
C ILE A 225 13.82 -4.17 -1.18
N ILE A 226 13.57 -3.20 -0.29
CA ILE A 226 14.62 -2.44 0.37
C ILE A 226 14.61 -2.82 1.84
N ASN A 227 15.73 -3.37 2.29
CA ASN A 227 16.01 -3.51 3.71
C ASN A 227 16.63 -2.20 4.18
N LYS A 228 15.81 -1.27 4.67
CA LYS A 228 16.33 -0.05 5.29
C LYS A 228 16.82 -0.41 6.68
N ALA A 229 18.10 -0.79 6.75
CA ALA A 229 18.89 -0.47 7.92
C ALA A 229 19.13 1.03 7.85
N LYS A 230 18.52 1.83 8.74
CA LYS A 230 19.22 3.04 9.13
C LYS A 230 20.27 2.56 10.10
N ASP A 231 21.52 2.95 9.90
CA ASP A 231 22.50 2.97 10.98
C ASP A 231 21.78 3.47 12.22
N SER A 232 21.90 2.73 13.32
CA SER A 232 21.16 2.90 14.56
C SER A 232 21.44 4.27 15.19
N GLU A 233 20.94 5.34 14.59
CA GLU A 233 20.99 6.68 15.13
C GLU A 233 19.72 6.88 15.95
N THR A 234 19.93 7.01 17.26
CA THR A 234 18.94 7.57 18.17
C THR A 234 18.66 8.99 17.68
N ILE A 235 17.47 9.26 17.16
CA ILE A 235 17.09 10.65 16.87
C ILE A 235 16.53 11.22 18.18
N GLU A 236 17.36 11.99 18.89
CA GLU A 236 16.88 12.89 19.93
C GLU A 236 16.14 14.04 19.27
N ILE A 237 14.81 14.01 19.33
CA ILE A 237 14.00 15.18 18.98
C ILE A 237 13.96 16.04 20.23
N LEU A 238 14.78 17.10 20.25
CA LEU A 238 14.69 18.16 21.24
C LEU A 238 13.32 18.84 21.09
N SER A 239 12.33 18.37 21.86
CA SER A 239 11.09 19.12 22.06
C SER A 239 11.38 20.26 23.04
N SER A 240 10.85 21.46 22.77
CA SER A 240 11.01 22.65 23.62
C SER A 240 10.25 22.56 24.96
N SER A 241 9.65 21.41 25.26
CA SER A 241 9.17 21.03 26.58
C SER A 241 10.18 20.07 27.21
N ALA A 242 10.42 20.18 28.52
CA ALA A 242 11.46 19.50 29.29
C ALA A 242 11.46 17.94 29.29
N ASN A 243 10.85 17.27 28.31
CA ASN A 243 10.94 15.84 28.04
C ASN A 243 11.57 15.63 26.64
N VAL A 244 12.81 15.13 26.62
CA VAL A 244 13.44 14.60 25.40
C VAL A 244 12.86 13.21 25.16
N ASP A 245 11.90 13.09 24.25
CA ASP A 245 11.42 11.79 23.80
C ASP A 245 12.49 11.15 22.89
N LYS A 246 13.19 10.13 23.39
CA LYS A 246 14.09 9.30 22.57
C LYS A 246 13.26 8.38 21.69
N TYR A 247 13.24 8.62 20.39
CA TYR A 247 12.57 7.74 19.41
C TYR A 247 13.57 6.74 18.84
N TYR A 248 13.38 5.45 19.17
CA TYR A 248 14.07 4.36 18.50
C TYR A 248 13.42 4.09 17.14
N ILE A 249 14.13 4.40 16.05
CA ILE A 249 13.68 4.01 14.71
C ILE A 249 13.95 2.52 14.54
N LYS A 250 12.88 1.72 14.51
CA LYS A 250 12.98 0.29 14.24
C LYS A 250 13.34 0.06 12.77
N GLU A 251 14.24 -0.89 12.51
CA GLU A 251 14.58 -1.30 11.14
C GLU A 251 13.35 -1.81 10.38
N MET A 252 13.25 -1.47 9.10
CA MET A 252 12.10 -1.83 8.26
C MET A 252 12.53 -2.55 6.98
N THR A 253 11.78 -3.58 6.62
CA THR A 253 11.76 -4.16 5.28
C THR A 253 10.59 -3.56 4.51
N ILE A 254 10.86 -3.01 3.33
CA ILE A 254 9.88 -2.31 2.51
C ILE A 254 9.80 -3.01 1.16
N LEU A 255 8.59 -3.29 0.68
CA LEU A 255 8.32 -3.74 -0.68
C LEU A 255 7.60 -2.62 -1.39
N THR A 256 8.15 -2.21 -2.52
CA THR A 256 7.50 -1.26 -3.42
C THR A 256 7.20 -1.91 -4.76
N VAL A 257 6.01 -1.64 -5.27
CA VAL A 257 5.67 -1.82 -6.68
C VAL A 257 5.50 -0.40 -7.22
N GLU A 258 6.30 -0.04 -8.19
CA GLU A 258 6.28 1.30 -8.79
C GLU A 258 6.17 1.17 -10.30
N ASN A 259 6.02 2.30 -11.01
CA ASN A 259 5.95 2.43 -12.47
C ASN A 259 4.58 2.10 -13.11
N ILE A 260 4.35 2.70 -14.29
CA ILE A 260 3.08 2.59 -15.04
C ILE A 260 2.78 1.14 -15.44
N HIS A 261 3.77 0.40 -15.93
CA HIS A 261 3.56 -0.98 -16.39
C HIS A 261 3.12 -1.89 -15.23
N SER A 262 3.92 -1.96 -14.17
CA SER A 262 3.65 -2.83 -13.03
C SER A 262 2.40 -2.41 -12.25
N MET A 263 2.17 -1.11 -12.04
CA MET A 263 1.00 -0.63 -11.29
C MET A 263 -0.25 -0.51 -12.14
N PHE A 264 -0.25 0.32 -13.19
CA PHE A 264 -1.45 0.67 -13.95
C PHE A 264 -1.84 -0.37 -15.00
N GLU A 265 -0.88 -1.06 -15.61
CA GLU A 265 -1.18 -2.05 -16.65
C GLU A 265 -1.43 -3.45 -16.08
N LYS A 266 -0.86 -3.77 -14.91
CA LYS A 266 -0.98 -5.09 -14.28
C LYS A 266 -1.75 -5.06 -12.96
N LEU A 267 -1.21 -4.42 -11.91
CA LEU A 267 -1.72 -4.56 -10.55
C LEU A 267 -3.11 -3.96 -10.32
N ILE A 268 -3.35 -2.72 -10.76
CA ILE A 268 -4.65 -2.05 -10.59
C ILE A 268 -5.76 -2.81 -11.34
N PRO A 269 -5.58 -3.24 -12.60
CA PRO A 269 -6.53 -4.14 -13.27
C PRO A 269 -6.82 -5.43 -12.50
N MET A 270 -5.81 -6.07 -11.90
CA MET A 270 -6.01 -7.27 -11.07
C MET A 270 -6.81 -7.00 -9.79
N MET A 271 -6.70 -5.81 -9.21
CA MET A 271 -7.44 -5.40 -8.01
C MET A 271 -8.88 -4.96 -8.32
N LYS A 272 -9.16 -4.52 -9.55
CA LYS A 272 -10.44 -3.93 -9.95
C LYS A 272 -11.67 -4.81 -9.67
N PRO A 273 -11.66 -6.14 -9.92
CA PRO A 273 -12.79 -7.01 -9.57
C PRO A 273 -13.07 -7.12 -8.06
N TYR A 274 -12.14 -6.65 -7.23
CA TYR A 274 -12.16 -6.75 -5.77
C TYR A 274 -12.19 -5.37 -5.10
N SER A 275 -12.57 -4.32 -5.84
CA SER A 275 -12.53 -2.93 -5.38
C SER A 275 -13.38 -2.68 -4.12
N HIS A 276 -14.49 -3.40 -3.96
CA HIS A 276 -15.37 -3.30 -2.79
C HIS A 276 -14.68 -3.74 -1.49
N TYR A 277 -13.59 -4.50 -1.57
CA TYR A 277 -12.80 -4.90 -0.40
C TYR A 277 -11.78 -3.86 0.07
N PHE A 278 -11.73 -2.66 -0.52
CA PHE A 278 -10.86 -1.58 -0.04
C PHE A 278 -11.44 -0.77 1.13
N TYR A 279 -12.72 -0.96 1.48
CA TYR A 279 -13.36 -0.36 2.66
C TYR A 279 -12.94 1.10 2.92
N TRP A 280 -12.20 1.38 4.00
CA TRP A 280 -11.75 2.72 4.41
C TRP A 280 -10.52 3.25 3.65
N LYS A 281 -9.95 2.48 2.73
CA LYS A 281 -8.90 2.92 1.80
C LYS A 281 -9.37 2.89 0.34
N TYR A 282 -10.69 2.84 0.12
CA TYR A 282 -11.27 2.87 -1.24
C TYR A 282 -10.80 4.07 -2.05
N ASP A 283 -10.75 5.25 -1.43
CA ASP A 283 -10.25 6.49 -2.02
C ASP A 283 -8.86 6.35 -2.66
N GLN A 284 -7.96 5.57 -2.05
CA GLN A 284 -6.63 5.34 -2.60
C GLN A 284 -6.68 4.50 -3.87
N PHE A 285 -7.53 3.45 -3.88
CA PHE A 285 -7.74 2.62 -5.05
C PHE A 285 -8.46 3.39 -6.17
N GLU A 286 -9.46 4.20 -5.81
CA GLU A 286 -10.22 5.01 -6.75
C GLU A 286 -9.32 6.04 -7.44
N LEU A 287 -8.51 6.78 -6.67
CA LEU A 287 -7.50 7.70 -7.19
C LEU A 287 -6.59 7.01 -8.22
N MET A 288 -6.03 5.86 -7.85
CA MET A 288 -5.16 5.09 -8.74
C MET A 288 -5.89 4.61 -9.99
N SER A 289 -7.14 4.17 -9.87
CA SER A 289 -7.94 3.65 -10.98
C SER A 289 -8.32 4.75 -11.98
N ARG A 290 -8.72 5.93 -11.50
CA ARG A 290 -9.06 7.08 -12.35
C ARG A 290 -7.85 7.58 -13.11
N VAL A 291 -6.69 7.71 -12.44
CA VAL A 291 -5.44 8.11 -13.11
C VAL A 291 -4.95 7.02 -14.05
N ALA A 292 -5.04 5.74 -13.69
CA ALA A 292 -4.68 4.62 -14.57
C ALA A 292 -5.47 4.65 -15.87
N LEU A 293 -6.78 4.97 -15.82
CA LEU A 293 -7.62 5.06 -17.00
C LEU A 293 -7.15 6.16 -17.97
N LEU A 294 -6.82 7.35 -17.45
CA LEU A 294 -6.29 8.45 -18.25
C LEU A 294 -4.90 8.12 -18.82
N VAL A 295 -4.04 7.45 -18.04
CA VAL A 295 -2.70 7.06 -18.49
C VAL A 295 -2.76 5.98 -19.56
N LYS A 296 -3.62 4.96 -19.39
CA LYS A 296 -3.86 3.89 -20.37
C LYS A 296 -4.27 4.44 -21.73
N ASN A 297 -5.15 5.44 -21.72
CA ASN A 297 -5.63 6.12 -22.93
C ASN A 297 -4.66 7.20 -23.44
N LYS A 298 -3.47 7.36 -22.83
CA LYS A 298 -2.46 8.36 -23.20
C LYS A 298 -2.91 9.82 -23.05
N ALA A 299 -3.92 10.09 -22.24
CA ALA A 299 -4.40 11.46 -21.98
C ALA A 299 -3.33 12.34 -21.32
N HIS A 300 -2.46 11.74 -20.48
CA HIS A 300 -1.30 12.41 -19.86
C HIS A 300 -0.29 13.00 -20.86
N LEU A 301 -0.34 12.63 -22.15
CA LEU A 301 0.50 13.22 -23.19
C LEU A 301 -0.06 14.53 -23.76
N THR A 302 -1.24 14.95 -23.29
CA THR A 302 -1.89 16.21 -23.68
C THR A 302 -1.91 17.17 -22.50
N LEU A 303 -1.83 18.48 -22.76
CA LEU A 303 -1.83 19.49 -21.70
C LEU A 303 -3.10 19.39 -20.83
N TYR A 304 -4.27 19.32 -21.48
CA TYR A 304 -5.55 19.21 -20.80
C TYR A 304 -5.67 17.91 -19.99
N GLY A 305 -5.22 16.78 -20.54
CA GLY A 305 -5.25 15.50 -19.85
C GLY A 305 -4.29 15.43 -18.66
N PHE A 306 -3.10 16.03 -18.75
CA PHE A 306 -2.17 16.11 -17.62
C PHE A 306 -2.74 17.02 -16.51
N LYS A 307 -3.25 18.21 -16.85
CA LYS A 307 -3.94 19.07 -15.87
C LYS A 307 -5.12 18.36 -15.21
N THR A 308 -5.89 17.60 -15.98
CA THR A 308 -6.97 16.75 -15.45
C THR A 308 -6.46 15.71 -14.44
N ILE A 309 -5.36 15.01 -14.74
CA ILE A 309 -4.74 14.07 -13.79
C ILE A 309 -4.35 14.79 -12.50
N LEU A 310 -3.78 16.00 -12.61
CA LEU A 310 -3.40 16.78 -11.45
C LEU A 310 -4.62 17.20 -10.61
N GLU A 311 -5.71 17.63 -11.24
CA GLU A 311 -6.97 17.93 -10.55
C GLU A 311 -7.51 16.72 -9.79
N ILE A 312 -7.48 15.54 -10.42
CA ILE A 312 -7.86 14.28 -9.74
C ILE A 312 -6.92 14.01 -8.57
N ILE A 313 -5.60 14.15 -8.74
CA ILE A 313 -4.65 13.92 -7.64
C ILE A 313 -4.96 14.85 -6.46
N TYR A 314 -5.25 16.12 -6.71
CA TYR A 314 -5.49 17.13 -5.67
C TYR A 314 -6.91 17.11 -5.09
N SER A 315 -7.87 16.42 -5.71
CA SER A 315 -9.22 16.25 -5.15
C SER A 315 -9.27 15.30 -3.95
N TYR A 316 -8.23 14.49 -3.73
CA TYR A 316 -8.16 13.57 -2.59
C TYR A 316 -7.44 14.20 -1.39
N PRO A 317 -7.85 13.91 -0.15
CA PRO A 317 -7.20 14.43 1.04
C PRO A 317 -5.79 13.85 1.19
N ASN A 318 -4.77 14.71 1.24
CA ASN A 318 -3.38 14.33 1.51
C ASN A 318 -2.57 15.56 1.95
N ASN A 319 -1.60 15.36 2.84
CA ASN A 319 -0.63 16.39 3.21
C ASN A 319 0.43 16.51 2.11
N ARG A 320 0.37 17.60 1.35
CA ARG A 320 1.26 17.84 0.20
C ARG A 320 2.26 18.93 0.52
N SER A 321 3.49 18.76 0.04
CA SER A 321 4.56 19.77 0.17
C SER A 321 4.44 20.90 -0.84
N GLN A 322 3.76 20.69 -1.96
CA GLN A 322 3.59 21.66 -3.05
C GLN A 322 2.11 21.86 -3.36
N SER A 323 1.74 23.10 -3.68
CA SER A 323 0.38 23.43 -4.12
C SER A 323 0.11 22.91 -5.52
N LYS A 324 -1.17 22.89 -5.91
CA LYS A 324 -1.59 22.46 -7.24
C LYS A 324 -1.06 23.40 -8.31
N GLU A 325 -1.09 24.70 -8.02
CA GLU A 325 -0.73 25.80 -8.92
C GLU A 325 0.73 25.68 -9.36
N ILE A 326 1.64 25.39 -8.42
CA ILE A 326 3.06 25.14 -8.73
C ILE A 326 3.22 24.00 -9.74
N TRP A 327 2.45 22.91 -9.60
CA TRP A 327 2.51 21.81 -10.57
C TRP A 327 1.88 22.18 -11.91
N ILE A 328 0.84 23.01 -11.93
CA ILE A 328 0.25 23.54 -13.16
C ILE A 328 1.29 24.35 -13.93
N ASP A 329 2.02 25.23 -13.24
CA ASP A 329 3.07 26.06 -13.85
C ASP A 329 4.17 25.18 -14.46
N PHE A 330 4.65 24.17 -13.72
CA PHE A 330 5.63 23.23 -14.26
C PHE A 330 5.12 22.47 -15.49
N ILE A 331 3.84 22.07 -15.49
CA ILE A 331 3.22 21.39 -16.64
C ILE A 331 3.17 22.35 -17.83
N ASP A 332 2.70 23.58 -17.63
CA ASP A 332 2.60 24.58 -18.69
C ASP A 332 3.97 24.89 -19.30
N ASP A 333 4.99 25.09 -18.47
CA ASP A 333 6.35 25.36 -18.92
C ASP A 333 6.93 24.18 -19.71
N TRP A 334 6.71 22.95 -19.24
CA TRP A 334 7.12 21.76 -19.97
C TRP A 334 6.45 21.70 -21.34
N PHE A 335 5.12 21.82 -21.42
CA PHE A 335 4.41 21.75 -22.70
C PHE A 335 4.76 22.91 -23.63
N LYS A 336 5.00 24.12 -23.12
CA LYS A 336 5.51 25.26 -23.91
C LYS A 336 6.90 24.95 -24.49
N SER A 337 7.81 24.39 -23.69
CA SER A 337 9.15 24.01 -24.16
C SER A 337 9.11 22.95 -25.27
N GLN A 338 8.18 21.98 -25.16
CA GLN A 338 7.98 20.96 -26.19
C GLN A 338 7.34 21.54 -27.45
N ALA A 339 6.46 22.53 -27.32
CA ALA A 339 5.82 23.18 -28.47
C ALA A 339 6.81 24.03 -29.28
N ALA A 340 7.76 24.68 -28.61
CA ALA A 340 8.76 25.56 -29.24
C ALA A 340 9.66 24.86 -30.26
N VAL A 341 9.85 23.53 -30.14
CA VAL A 341 10.63 22.75 -31.11
C VAL A 341 9.79 22.24 -32.29
N ILE A 342 8.47 22.42 -32.25
CA ILE A 342 7.55 22.03 -33.33
C ILE A 342 7.37 23.22 -34.26
N LYS A 343 7.35 22.98 -35.58
CA LYS A 343 7.24 24.05 -36.58
C LYS A 343 5.96 24.89 -36.50
N SER A 344 4.88 24.34 -35.93
CA SER A 344 3.64 25.06 -35.66
C SER A 344 3.71 25.95 -34.41
N GLY A 345 4.71 25.75 -33.55
CA GLY A 345 4.74 26.31 -32.20
C GLY A 345 3.72 25.69 -31.23
N GLU A 346 3.03 24.61 -31.65
CA GLU A 346 1.85 24.09 -30.97
C GLU A 346 1.89 22.57 -30.78
N ASN A 347 1.62 22.12 -29.56
CA ASN A 347 1.50 20.68 -29.27
C ASN A 347 0.38 20.04 -30.08
N ASN A 348 0.61 18.80 -30.53
CA ASN A 348 -0.34 18.01 -31.34
C ASN A 348 -0.76 18.64 -32.67
N ILE A 349 -0.02 19.63 -33.18
CA ILE A 349 -0.27 20.21 -34.52
C ILE A 349 1.02 20.10 -35.35
N GLN A 350 0.94 19.42 -36.48
CA GLN A 350 2.10 19.20 -37.37
C GLN A 350 1.91 19.88 -38.72
N ALA A 351 3.03 20.33 -39.29
CA ALA A 351 3.08 20.86 -40.65
C ALA A 351 2.85 19.73 -41.67
N VAL A 352 1.96 19.97 -42.64
CA VAL A 352 1.80 19.11 -43.82
C VAL A 352 2.49 19.77 -44.99
N TYR A 353 3.46 19.06 -45.57
CA TYR A 353 4.21 19.55 -46.71
C TYR A 353 3.55 19.15 -48.03
N GLY A 354 3.53 20.11 -48.97
CA GLY A 354 3.00 19.88 -50.29
C GLY A 354 3.83 18.90 -51.12
N ARG A 355 3.20 18.37 -52.17
CA ARG A 355 3.84 17.50 -53.18
C ARG A 355 3.93 18.25 -54.52
N GLY A 356 4.76 17.75 -55.44
CA GLY A 356 4.93 18.34 -56.78
C GLY A 356 5.35 19.80 -56.71
N LYS A 357 4.56 20.70 -57.31
CA LYS A 357 4.80 22.16 -57.35
C LYS A 357 4.86 22.84 -55.97
N PHE A 358 4.39 22.17 -54.92
CA PHE A 358 4.41 22.68 -53.54
C PHE A 358 5.42 21.95 -52.65
N LYS A 359 6.36 21.17 -53.23
CA LYS A 359 7.38 20.45 -52.46
C LYS A 359 8.18 21.42 -51.58
N GLY A 360 8.30 21.09 -50.29
CA GLY A 360 9.02 21.90 -49.31
C GLY A 360 8.20 23.04 -48.68
N LYS A 361 7.04 23.39 -49.23
CA LYS A 361 6.12 24.38 -48.64
C LYS A 361 5.14 23.70 -47.70
N ILE A 362 4.81 24.35 -46.59
CA ILE A 362 3.71 23.93 -45.72
C ILE A 362 2.41 24.37 -46.39
N ILE A 363 1.48 23.43 -46.55
CA ILE A 363 0.19 23.67 -47.22
C ILE A 363 -1.00 23.46 -46.30
N ALA A 364 -0.78 22.86 -45.13
CA ALA A 364 -1.82 22.67 -44.12
C ALA A 364 -1.24 22.43 -42.73
N TRP A 365 -2.04 22.71 -41.71
CA TRP A 365 -1.82 22.30 -40.33
C TRP A 365 -2.68 21.08 -40.01
N LYS A 366 -2.07 20.02 -39.47
CA LYS A 366 -2.76 18.77 -39.11
C LYS A 366 -2.76 18.55 -37.61
N CYS A 367 -3.94 18.34 -37.03
CA CYS A 367 -4.07 17.85 -35.67
C CYS A 367 -3.69 16.35 -35.61
N VAL A 368 -2.69 16.02 -34.80
CA VAL A 368 -2.16 14.66 -34.66
C VAL A 368 -2.31 14.21 -33.21
N PHE A 369 -3.07 13.12 -33.04
CA PHE A 369 -3.35 12.52 -31.74
C PHE A 369 -2.68 11.15 -31.64
N HIS A 370 -2.50 10.67 -30.41
CA HIS A 370 -1.95 9.34 -30.19
C HIS A 370 -2.94 8.28 -30.70
N SER A 371 -2.45 7.20 -31.33
CA SER A 371 -3.29 6.12 -31.89
C SER A 371 -4.31 5.57 -30.88
N ASN A 372 -3.89 5.32 -29.65
CA ASN A 372 -4.75 4.85 -28.55
C ASN A 372 -5.90 5.78 -28.15
N SER A 373 -5.95 7.03 -28.61
CA SER A 373 -7.02 7.97 -28.24
C SER A 373 -8.31 7.82 -29.07
N ASN A 374 -8.27 7.08 -30.20
CA ASN A 374 -9.36 6.99 -31.19
C ASN A 374 -9.85 8.36 -31.71
N LEU A 375 -9.08 9.43 -31.51
CA LEU A 375 -9.42 10.78 -31.96
C LEU A 375 -9.16 10.93 -33.45
N LYS A 376 -10.11 11.54 -34.17
CA LYS A 376 -9.98 11.81 -35.60
C LYS A 376 -9.03 12.98 -35.85
N SER A 377 -7.93 12.72 -36.56
CA SER A 377 -7.09 13.79 -37.11
C SER A 377 -7.87 14.63 -38.12
N ARG A 378 -7.61 15.95 -38.12
CA ARG A 378 -8.16 16.90 -39.09
C ARG A 378 -7.04 17.78 -39.64
N GLN A 379 -7.18 18.19 -40.89
CA GLN A 379 -6.24 19.07 -41.60
C GLN A 379 -6.92 20.38 -41.96
N PHE A 380 -6.18 21.47 -41.88
CA PHE A 380 -6.63 22.83 -42.17
C PHE A 380 -5.66 23.43 -43.18
N GLY A 381 -6.09 23.45 -44.44
CA GLY A 381 -5.27 23.93 -45.57
C GLY A 381 -5.30 25.45 -45.71
N PHE A 382 -4.27 25.99 -46.35
CA PHE A 382 -4.13 27.44 -46.59
C PHE A 382 -3.34 27.72 -47.88
N SER A 383 -3.56 28.90 -48.47
CA SER A 383 -2.93 29.32 -49.74
C SER A 383 -1.81 30.34 -49.58
N ASN A 384 -1.80 31.10 -48.48
CA ASN A 384 -0.83 32.15 -48.19
C ASN A 384 -0.54 32.22 -46.68
N ASP A 385 0.36 33.12 -46.28
CA ASP A 385 0.78 33.24 -44.88
C ASP A 385 -0.32 33.76 -43.95
N THR A 386 -1.20 34.65 -44.44
CA THR A 386 -2.35 35.14 -43.67
C THR A 386 -3.37 34.02 -43.41
N ASP A 387 -3.66 33.22 -44.43
CA ASP A 387 -4.52 32.03 -44.33
C ASP A 387 -3.90 30.97 -43.41
N SER A 388 -2.56 30.90 -43.36
CA SER A 388 -1.84 29.98 -42.45
C SER A 388 -2.12 30.31 -40.98
N ILE A 389 -2.18 31.61 -40.62
CA ILE A 389 -2.52 32.08 -39.27
C ILE A 389 -3.96 31.67 -38.91
N LEU A 390 -4.92 31.88 -39.82
CA LEU A 390 -6.31 31.46 -39.59
C LEU A 390 -6.44 29.93 -39.50
N ALA A 391 -5.70 29.20 -40.33
CA ALA A 391 -5.69 27.74 -40.32
C ALA A 391 -5.10 27.18 -39.02
N ILE A 392 -4.06 27.79 -38.45
CA ILE A 392 -3.51 27.35 -37.16
C ILE A 392 -4.49 27.62 -36.01
N GLU A 393 -5.17 28.77 -35.99
CA GLU A 393 -6.21 29.07 -34.99
C GLU A 393 -7.37 28.07 -35.04
N GLN A 394 -7.82 27.71 -36.24
CA GLN A 394 -8.85 26.67 -36.43
C GLN A 394 -8.36 25.30 -35.95
N ALA A 395 -7.10 24.95 -36.23
CA ALA A 395 -6.49 23.72 -35.76
C ALA A 395 -6.40 23.67 -34.22
N ILE A 396 -6.03 24.77 -33.58
CA ILE A 396 -6.01 24.91 -32.11
C ILE A 396 -7.43 24.71 -31.53
N LYS A 397 -8.42 25.43 -32.05
CA LYS A 397 -9.83 25.30 -31.58
C LYS A 397 -10.34 23.87 -31.72
N TYR A 398 -10.06 23.21 -32.84
CA TYR A 398 -10.43 21.81 -33.05
C TYR A 398 -9.69 20.87 -32.11
N ARG A 399 -8.36 21.02 -31.96
CA ARG A 399 -7.53 20.23 -31.03
C ARG A 399 -8.08 20.32 -29.62
N ASP A 400 -8.28 21.53 -29.10
CA ASP A 400 -8.62 21.75 -27.70
C ASP A 400 -10.03 21.24 -27.37
N SER A 401 -11.01 21.51 -28.25
CA SER A 401 -12.38 20.97 -28.08
C SER A 401 -12.42 19.44 -28.17
N THR A 402 -11.66 18.85 -29.10
CA THR A 402 -11.60 17.39 -29.29
C THR A 402 -10.91 16.70 -28.11
N ILE A 403 -9.75 17.20 -27.66
CA ILE A 403 -9.03 16.64 -26.51
C ILE A 403 -9.88 16.81 -25.24
N LYS A 404 -10.48 17.98 -25.01
CA LYS A 404 -11.32 18.21 -23.84
C LYS A 404 -12.48 17.23 -23.78
N SER A 405 -13.27 17.15 -24.84
CA SER A 405 -14.42 16.23 -24.94
C SER A 405 -14.00 14.77 -24.68
N TRP A 406 -12.88 14.34 -25.26
CA TRP A 406 -12.36 13.00 -25.06
C TRP A 406 -11.88 12.74 -23.62
N VAL A 407 -11.06 13.62 -23.05
CA VAL A 407 -10.58 13.47 -21.67
C VAL A 407 -11.75 13.50 -20.69
N ASP A 408 -12.72 14.37 -20.90
CA ASP A 408 -13.92 14.45 -20.05
C ASP A 408 -14.76 13.17 -20.15
N SER A 409 -14.78 12.49 -21.30
CA SER A 409 -15.44 11.18 -21.43
C SER A 409 -14.73 10.02 -20.71
N LEU A 410 -13.49 10.24 -20.26
CA LEU A 410 -12.69 9.25 -19.51
C LEU A 410 -12.73 9.49 -17.99
N LYS A 411 -13.32 10.59 -17.53
CA LYS A 411 -13.48 10.92 -16.10
C LYS A 411 -14.59 10.10 -15.48
#